data_AF-A0AB40AJJ8-F1
#
_entry.id   AF-A0AB40AJJ8-F1
#
_cell.length_a   1.000
_cell.length_b   1.000
_cell.length_c   1.000
_cell.angle_alpha   90.00
_cell.angle_beta   90.00
_cell.angle_gamma   90.00
#
_symmetry.space_group_name_H-M   'P 1'
#
loop_
_entity.id
_entity.type
_entity.pdbx_description
1 polymer ?
#
loop_
_entity_poly.entity_id
_entity_poly.type
_entity_poly.pdbx_seq_one_letter_code
_entity_poly.pdbx_strand_id
1 'polypeptide(L)' 'MGIDLVAGGHSKRVKRTVPRSDNVYLKLLFKLYRFLVQRTGSKFNAVVLKRLFMSKTNRPPISLHRLIKFMDGKEVN' A
#
# COMPACT_ATOMS: atom_id res chain seq x y z
N MET A 1 15.71 -38.70 -1.22
CA MET A 1 15.00 -37.54 -1.79
C MET A 1 13.56 -37.62 -1.29
N GLY A 2 13.28 -36.95 -0.17
CA GLY A 2 12.04 -37.13 0.59
C GLY A 2 11.05 -36.03 0.26
N ILE A 3 9.85 -36.44 -0.13
CA ILE A 3 8.70 -35.59 -0.42
C ILE A 3 8.24 -34.97 0.91
N ASP A 4 8.82 -33.83 1.26
CA ASP A 4 8.21 -32.87 2.16
C ASP A 4 8.46 -31.44 1.65
N LEU A 5 7.59 -30.99 0.76
CA LEU A 5 7.33 -29.58 0.47
C LEU A 5 5.93 -29.23 0.99
N VAL A 6 5.62 -29.53 2.27
CA VAL A 6 4.27 -29.42 2.87
C VAL A 6 3.57 -28.06 2.69
N ALA A 7 4.22 -26.96 2.28
CA ALA A 7 3.51 -25.71 2.02
C ALA A 7 4.19 -24.71 1.06
N GLY A 8 5.13 -25.13 0.19
CA GLY A 8 6.05 -24.17 -0.45
C GLY A 8 6.21 -24.24 -1.96
N GLY A 9 6.01 -25.40 -2.59
CA GLY A 9 6.49 -25.68 -3.95
C GLY A 9 5.92 -24.77 -5.05
N HIS A 10 4.71 -24.22 -4.85
CA HIS A 10 3.99 -23.41 -5.83
C HIS A 10 3.25 -22.21 -5.23
N SER A 11 3.82 -21.52 -4.23
CA SER A 11 3.27 -20.23 -3.78
C SER A 11 3.54 -19.14 -4.81
N LYS A 12 2.61 -18.96 -5.76
CA LYS A 12 2.65 -17.81 -6.69
C LYS A 12 2.38 -16.55 -5.88
N ARG A 13 3.45 -15.80 -5.56
CA ARG A 13 3.34 -14.47 -4.94
C ARG A 13 2.80 -13.47 -5.96
N VAL A 14 1.48 -13.44 -6.14
CA VAL A 14 0.79 -12.47 -7.00
C VAL A 14 0.73 -11.12 -6.29
N LYS A 15 1.86 -10.40 -6.30
CA LYS A 15 1.98 -9.03 -5.77
C LYS A 15 2.22 -8.05 -6.91
N ARG A 16 1.54 -6.90 -6.85
CA ARG A 16 1.80 -5.79 -7.78
C ARG A 16 3.10 -5.10 -7.37
N THR A 17 4.04 -5.05 -8.31
CA THR A 17 5.32 -4.34 -8.16
C THR A 17 5.29 -2.94 -8.78
N VAL A 18 4.34 -2.69 -9.69
CA VAL A 18 4.11 -1.43 -10.41
C VAL A 18 2.60 -1.15 -10.44
N PRO A 19 2.13 0.10 -10.32
CA PRO A 19 0.72 0.42 -10.54
C PRO A 19 0.28 0.05 -11.97
N ARG A 20 -0.90 -0.56 -12.10
CA ARG A 20 -1.49 -0.90 -13.41
C ARG A 20 -2.07 0.32 -14.14
N SER A 21 -2.32 1.41 -13.43
CA SER A 21 -2.98 2.61 -13.99
C SER A 21 -2.08 3.38 -14.94
N ASP A 22 -2.65 3.88 -16.04
CA ASP A 22 -1.92 4.71 -17.02
C ASP A 22 -1.78 6.18 -16.65
N ASN A 23 -2.45 6.63 -15.58
CA ASN A 23 -2.35 7.99 -15.06
C ASN A 23 -0.90 8.35 -14.67
N VAL A 24 -0.36 9.37 -15.31
CA VAL A 24 1.03 9.85 -15.13
C VAL A 24 1.27 10.36 -13.70
N TYR A 25 0.33 11.09 -13.10
CA TYR A 25 0.46 11.62 -11.75
C TYR A 25 0.60 10.50 -10.71
N LEU A 26 -0.17 9.42 -10.87
CA LEU A 26 -0.09 8.26 -9.99
C LEU A 26 1.26 7.55 -10.13
N LYS A 27 1.80 7.45 -11.36
CA LYS A 27 3.14 6.88 -11.62
C LYS A 27 4.25 7.73 -10.98
N LEU A 28 4.15 9.05 -11.03
CA LEU A 28 5.11 9.96 -10.39
C LEU A 28 5.06 9.84 -8.86
N LEU A 29 3.86 9.88 -8.27
CA LEU A 29 3.66 9.74 -6.84
C LEU A 29 4.21 8.39 -6.33
N PHE A 30 3.98 7.32 -7.10
CA PHE A 30 4.55 6.01 -6.82
C PHE A 30 6.09 6.03 -6.77
N LYS A 31 6.75 6.64 -7.76
CA LYS A 31 8.23 6.73 -7.81
C LYS A 31 8.78 7.49 -6.58
N LEU A 32 8.12 8.58 -6.20
CA LEU A 32 8.49 9.37 -5.04
C LEU A 32 8.41 8.55 -3.75
N TYR A 33 7.26 7.91 -3.48
CA TYR A 33 7.11 7.12 -2.24
C TYR A 33 8.03 5.89 -2.23
N ARG A 34 8.32 5.28 -3.38
CA ARG A 34 9.30 4.19 -3.47
C ARG A 34 10.71 4.67 -3.10
N PHE A 35 11.11 5.84 -3.58
CA PHE A 35 12.38 6.46 -3.20
C PHE A 35 12.43 6.78 -1.70
N LEU A 36 11.37 7.41 -1.16
CA LEU A 36 11.30 7.75 0.26
C LEU A 36 11.38 6.52 1.16
N VAL A 37 10.67 5.43 0.84
CA VAL A 37 10.71 4.19 1.64
C VAL A 37 12.13 3.63 1.73
N GLN A 38 12.88 3.65 0.63
CA GLN A 38 14.27 3.17 0.62
C GLN A 38 15.24 4.08 1.38
N ARG A 39 15.00 5.40 1.38
CA ARG A 39 15.91 6.38 1.98
C ARG A 39 15.63 6.68 3.45
N THR A 40 14.37 6.65 3.86
CA THR A 40 13.95 7.05 5.22
C THR A 40 13.59 5.88 6.11
N GLY A 41 13.26 4.71 5.56
CA GLY A 41 12.80 3.55 6.35
C GLY A 41 11.48 3.78 7.09
N SER A 42 10.75 4.88 6.85
CA SER A 42 9.48 5.18 7.54
C SER A 42 8.41 4.13 7.22
N LYS A 43 7.88 3.49 8.27
CA LYS A 43 6.78 2.50 8.16
C LYS A 43 5.52 3.11 7.56
N PHE A 44 5.26 4.39 7.82
CA PHE A 44 4.11 5.12 7.24
C PHE A 44 4.20 5.16 5.71
N ASN A 45 5.36 5.55 5.17
CA ASN A 45 5.58 5.63 3.73
C ASN A 45 5.41 4.26 3.05
N ALA A 46 5.83 3.17 3.72
CA ALA A 46 5.65 1.80 3.20
C ALA A 46 4.17 1.41 3.11
N VAL A 47 3.35 1.81 4.09
CA VAL A 47 1.90 1.58 4.08
C VAL A 47 1.23 2.39 2.98
N VAL A 48 1.59 3.66 2.81
CA VAL A 48 1.06 4.52 1.73
C VAL A 48 1.39 3.92 0.36
N LEU A 49 2.65 3.51 0.15
CA LEU A 49 3.08 2.87 -1.10
C LEU A 49 2.27 1.61 -1.42
N LYS A 50 2.03 0.75 -0.41
CA LYS A 50 1.20 -0.45 -0.58
C LYS A 50 -0.23 -0.11 -1.00
N ARG A 51 -0.83 0.94 -0.43
CA ARG A 51 -2.20 1.40 -0.77
C ARG A 51 -2.28 1.98 -2.19
N LEU A 52 -1.24 2.65 -2.67
CA LEU A 52 -1.17 3.15 -4.05
C LEU A 52 -1.16 2.00 -5.09
N PHE A 53 -0.62 0.82 -4.76
CA PHE A 53 -0.67 -0.36 -5.64
C PHE A 53 -2.02 -1.10 -5.69
N MET A 54 -2.91 -0.83 -4.73
CA MET A 54 -4.19 -1.54 -4.64
C MET A 54 -5.10 -1.18 -5.82
N SER A 55 -5.93 -2.13 -6.26
CA SER A 55 -7.00 -1.88 -7.23
C SER A 55 -8.06 -0.96 -6.63
N LYS A 56 -8.87 -0.34 -7.50
CA LYS A 56 -9.99 0.53 -7.07
C LYS A 56 -10.92 -0.17 -6.08
N THR A 57 -11.24 -1.45 -6.31
CA THR A 57 -12.06 -2.29 -5.41
C THR A 57 -11.46 -2.47 -4.02
N ASN A 58 -10.14 -2.48 -3.90
CA ASN A 58 -9.42 -2.71 -2.64
C ASN A 58 -9.11 -1.40 -1.89
N ARG A 59 -9.48 -0.25 -2.47
CA ARG A 59 -9.37 1.07 -1.84
C ARG A 59 -10.73 1.41 -1.23
N PRO A 60 -10.93 1.24 0.09
CA PRO A 60 -12.22 1.51 0.70
C PRO A 60 -12.54 3.00 0.64
N PRO A 61 -13.78 3.39 0.31
CA PRO A 61 -14.22 4.77 0.45
C PRO A 61 -14.35 5.11 1.95
N ILE A 62 -14.10 6.38 2.29
CA ILE A 62 -14.27 6.88 3.66
C ILE A 62 -15.26 8.05 3.63
N SER A 63 -16.24 8.04 4.54
CA SER A 63 -17.21 9.12 4.68
C SER A 63 -16.70 10.22 5.60
N LEU A 64 -17.21 11.43 5.42
CA LEU A 64 -16.86 12.59 6.26
C LEU A 64 -17.19 12.35 7.73
N HIS A 65 -18.37 11.81 8.03
CA HIS A 65 -18.76 11.47 9.40
C HIS A 65 -17.75 10.54 10.09
N ARG A 66 -17.23 9.55 9.35
CA ARG A 66 -16.23 8.60 9.88
C ARG A 66 -14.88 9.28 10.13
N LEU A 67 -14.49 10.24 9.29
CA LEU A 67 -13.28 11.03 9.50
C LEU A 67 -13.40 11.91 10.75
N ILE A 68 -14.49 12.65 10.90
CA ILE A 68 -14.75 13.52 12.06
C ILE A 68 -14.67 12.71 13.35
N LYS A 69 -15.35 11.57 13.42
CA LYS A 69 -15.32 10.68 14.59
C LYS A 69 -13.91 10.17 14.94
N PHE A 70 -13.03 9.97 13.95
CA PHE A 70 -11.65 9.53 14.21
C PHE A 70 -10.66 10.66 14.50
N MET A 71 -11.06 11.90 14.19
CA MET A 71 -10.29 13.11 14.46
C MET A 71 -10.68 13.79 15.76
N ASP A 72 -11.87 13.51 16.29
CA ASP A 72 -12.35 14.01 17.58
C ASP A 72 -11.33 13.71 18.69
N GLY A 73 -10.94 14.76 19.44
CA GLY A 73 -9.93 14.69 20.51
C GLY A 73 -8.46 14.66 20.05
N LYS A 74 -8.17 14.85 18.74
CA LYS A 74 -6.81 15.00 18.21
C LYS A 74 -6.50 16.42 17.73
N GLU A 75 -7.09 17.40 18.41
CA GLU A 75 -6.74 18.81 18.25
C GLU A 75 -5.24 18.97 18.52
N VAL A 76 -4.52 19.51 17.53
CA VAL A 76 -3.09 19.82 17.67
C VAL A 76 -3.00 21.14 18.43
N ASN A 77 -2.45 21.12 19.65
CA ASN A 77 -1.96 22.34 20.31
C ASN A 77 -0.82 22.96 19.48
#